data_AF-A0A2V7Q8Q3-F1
#
_entry.id   AF-A0A2V7Q8Q3-F1
#
_cell.length_a   1.000
_cell.length_b   1.000
_cell.length_c   1.000
_cell.angle_alpha   90.00
_cell.angle_beta   90.00
_cell.angle_gamma   90.00
#
_symmetry.space_group_name_H-M   'P 1'
#
loop_
_entity.id
_entity.type
_entity.pdbx_description
1 polymer ?
#
loop_
_entity_poly.entity_id
_entity_poly.type
_entity_poly.pdbx_seq_one_letter_code
_entity_poly.pdbx_strand_id
1 'polypeptide(L)'
;MNGCFKGLLRLAFLAIALVAALAAWWFREPIMRRAAHLFGPHSTKLPPVADTGVGAPTPKALSSQQTKVERLKQVTGPDSVVLSANEVASLIGSSMDWSVRKSFDSLRVELSEGSLAVHCRLDTRVIPPDALGPIAGFLSPREPLRIAGPLRIERPGLARFTVEELSLRGIPFPPPIVKQLAQRVAGADSTGAVPLRVSPGFADVRIHPTAVVLYRVKRSAP
;
A
#
# COMPACT_ATOMS: atom_id res chain seq x y z
N MET A 1 -66.97 -3.43 10.81
CA MET A 1 -66.38 -3.77 9.48
C MET A 1 -64.94 -3.26 9.41
N ASN A 2 -63.92 -3.94 9.97
CA ASN A 2 -62.53 -3.42 10.01
C ASN A 2 -61.43 -4.48 9.75
N GLY A 3 -61.77 -5.68 9.27
CA GLY A 3 -60.81 -6.79 9.09
C GLY A 3 -60.15 -6.85 7.70
N CYS A 4 -60.91 -6.56 6.64
CA CYS A 4 -60.46 -6.83 5.27
C CYS A 4 -59.50 -5.75 4.72
N PHE A 5 -59.72 -4.48 5.06
CA PHE A 5 -58.90 -3.35 4.59
C PHE A 5 -57.47 -3.39 5.15
N LYS A 6 -57.31 -3.85 6.40
CA LYS A 6 -56.00 -3.99 7.07
C LYS A 6 -55.17 -5.14 6.50
N GLY A 7 -55.83 -6.20 6.00
CA GLY A 7 -55.21 -7.31 5.29
C GLY A 7 -54.72 -6.89 3.89
N LEU A 8 -55.57 -6.16 3.14
CA LEU A 8 -55.21 -5.64 1.82
C LEU A 8 -54.01 -4.69 1.89
N LEU A 9 -53.98 -3.81 2.90
CA LEU A 9 -52.90 -2.84 3.08
C LEU A 9 -51.57 -3.51 3.43
N ARG A 10 -51.61 -4.59 4.24
CA ARG A 10 -50.41 -5.39 4.54
C ARG A 10 -49.90 -6.15 3.32
N LEU A 11 -50.80 -6.71 2.51
CA LEU A 11 -50.44 -7.40 1.26
C LEU A 11 -49.84 -6.44 0.23
N ALA A 12 -50.40 -5.24 0.08
CA ALA A 12 -49.85 -4.21 -0.78
C ALA A 12 -48.45 -3.77 -0.32
N PHE A 13 -48.25 -3.60 0.99
CA PHE A 13 -46.94 -3.27 1.55
C PHE A 13 -45.92 -4.40 1.32
N LEU A 14 -46.32 -5.66 1.48
CA LEU A 14 -45.48 -6.82 1.22
C LEU A 14 -45.10 -6.93 -0.26
N ALA A 15 -46.05 -6.69 -1.16
CA ALA A 15 -45.80 -6.67 -2.60
C ALA A 15 -44.83 -5.55 -2.99
N ILE A 16 -45.00 -4.34 -2.43
CA ILE A 16 -44.09 -3.21 -2.65
C ILE A 16 -42.69 -3.54 -2.10
N ALA A 17 -42.59 -4.13 -0.91
CA ALA A 17 -41.31 -4.54 -0.32
C ALA A 17 -40.59 -5.59 -1.18
N LEU A 18 -41.34 -6.53 -1.76
CA LEU A 18 -40.80 -7.61 -2.60
C LEU A 18 -40.35 -7.07 -3.96
N VAL A 19 -41.11 -6.13 -4.55
CA VAL A 19 -40.69 -5.39 -5.76
C VAL A 19 -39.48 -4.52 -5.48
N ALA A 20 -39.41 -3.85 -4.34
CA ALA A 20 -38.23 -3.07 -3.93
C ALA A 20 -37.01 -3.97 -3.72
N ALA A 21 -37.17 -5.15 -3.14
CA ALA A 21 -36.09 -6.13 -2.99
C ALA A 21 -35.61 -6.68 -4.34
N LEU A 22 -36.53 -6.98 -5.26
CA LEU A 22 -36.21 -7.40 -6.63
C LEU A 22 -35.52 -6.27 -7.42
N ALA A 23 -35.99 -5.03 -7.29
CA ALA A 23 -35.37 -3.87 -7.90
C ALA A 23 -33.96 -3.61 -7.32
N ALA A 24 -33.79 -3.74 -6.01
CA ALA A 24 -32.49 -3.65 -5.35
C ALA A 24 -31.53 -4.77 -5.80
N TRP A 25 -32.05 -5.98 -6.05
CA TRP A 25 -31.27 -7.09 -6.59
C TRP A 25 -30.88 -6.87 -8.05
N TRP A 26 -31.81 -6.41 -8.89
CA TRP A 26 -31.60 -6.19 -10.33
C TRP A 26 -30.72 -4.97 -10.62
N PHE A 27 -30.91 -3.88 -9.88
CA PHE A 27 -30.13 -2.65 -10.00
C PHE A 27 -29.02 -2.54 -8.95
N ARG A 28 -28.58 -3.68 -8.38
CA ARG A 28 -27.54 -3.72 -7.35
C ARG A 28 -26.29 -2.94 -7.78
N GLU A 29 -25.78 -3.15 -9.00
CA GLU A 29 -24.53 -2.51 -9.45
C GLU A 29 -24.62 -0.99 -9.64
N PRO A 30 -25.63 -0.41 -10.31
CA PRO A 30 -25.75 1.05 -10.44
C PRO A 30 -26.15 1.76 -9.14
N ILE A 31 -26.98 1.14 -8.29
CA ILE A 31 -27.36 1.71 -6.99
C ILE A 31 -26.15 1.69 -6.03
N MET A 32 -25.37 0.61 -6.01
CA MET A 32 -24.18 0.49 -5.17
C MET A 32 -23.09 1.50 -5.58
N ARG A 33 -22.91 1.80 -6.88
CA ARG A 33 -21.98 2.86 -7.32
C ARG A 33 -22.40 4.27 -6.88
N ARG A 34 -23.70 4.57 -6.88
CA ARG A 34 -24.20 5.87 -6.37
C ARG A 34 -24.19 5.94 -4.83
N ALA A 35 -24.52 4.84 -4.15
CA ALA A 35 -24.45 4.76 -2.69
C ALA A 35 -23.02 4.85 -2.18
N ALA A 36 -22.03 4.29 -2.89
CA ALA A 36 -20.62 4.44 -2.54
C ALA A 36 -20.12 5.90 -2.63
N HIS A 37 -20.70 6.71 -3.52
CA HIS A 37 -20.41 8.14 -3.61
C HIS A 37 -21.06 8.98 -2.49
N LEU A 38 -22.20 8.54 -1.94
CA LEU A 38 -22.95 9.25 -0.91
C LEU A 38 -22.67 8.77 0.52
N PHE A 39 -22.37 7.49 0.71
CA PHE A 39 -22.17 6.84 2.02
C PHE A 39 -20.77 6.23 2.18
N GLY A 40 -19.90 6.33 1.17
CA GLY A 40 -18.51 5.90 1.31
C GLY A 40 -17.80 6.72 2.39
N PRO A 41 -17.04 6.09 3.31
CA PRO A 41 -16.24 6.83 4.28
C PRO A 41 -15.33 7.81 3.54
N HIS A 42 -15.35 9.07 4.02
CA HIS A 42 -14.53 10.17 3.52
C HIS A 42 -13.14 9.65 3.16
N SER A 43 -12.75 9.85 1.89
CA SER A 43 -11.43 9.53 1.35
C SER A 43 -10.36 9.81 2.40
N THR A 44 -9.79 8.75 2.98
CA THR A 44 -8.68 8.87 3.94
C THR A 44 -7.51 9.45 3.18
N LYS A 45 -7.33 10.77 3.32
CA LYS A 45 -6.27 11.51 2.64
C LYS A 45 -4.93 10.92 3.06
N LEU A 46 -4.05 10.71 2.08
CA LEU A 46 -2.67 10.31 2.33
C LEU A 46 -2.01 11.27 3.34
N PRO A 47 -1.21 10.78 4.30
CA PRO A 47 -0.59 11.62 5.32
C PRO A 47 0.28 12.70 4.66
N PRO A 48 0.19 13.98 5.08
CA PRO A 48 0.88 15.09 4.43
C PRO A 48 2.40 14.91 4.47
N VAL A 49 3.10 15.26 3.39
CA VAL A 49 4.58 15.19 3.27
C VAL A 49 5.30 16.20 4.18
N ALA A 50 4.56 17.02 4.92
CA ALA A 50 5.12 17.97 5.88
C ALA A 50 5.60 17.30 7.18
N ASP A 51 5.14 16.08 7.48
CA ASP A 51 5.65 15.31 8.61
C ASP A 51 7.06 14.80 8.28
N THR A 52 8.02 15.06 9.16
CA THR A 52 9.45 14.73 8.94
C THR A 52 9.71 13.23 8.76
N GLY A 53 8.76 12.38 9.17
CA GLY A 53 8.78 10.92 8.94
C GLY A 53 8.11 10.46 7.64
N VAL A 54 7.41 11.34 6.90
CA VAL A 54 6.68 10.99 5.67
C VAL A 54 7.33 11.66 4.45
N GLY A 55 7.77 10.85 3.48
CA GLY A 55 8.41 11.32 2.27
C GLY A 55 7.71 10.90 0.99
N ALA A 56 7.96 11.62 -0.10
CA ALA A 56 7.49 11.28 -1.43
C ALA A 56 8.66 11.24 -2.43
N PRO A 57 8.59 10.43 -3.50
CA PRO A 57 9.60 10.42 -4.54
C PRO A 57 9.67 11.78 -5.22
N THR A 58 10.83 12.43 -5.15
CA THR A 58 11.09 13.69 -5.86
C THR A 58 12.37 13.60 -6.68
N PRO A 59 12.49 14.32 -7.81
CA PRO A 59 13.71 14.31 -8.61
C PRO A 59 14.95 14.73 -7.81
N LYS A 60 14.81 15.72 -6.91
CA LYS A 60 15.87 16.17 -6.00
C LYS A 60 16.28 15.10 -5.01
N ALA A 61 15.32 14.35 -4.45
CA ALA A 61 15.64 13.24 -3.55
C ALA A 61 16.30 12.08 -4.29
N LEU A 62 15.92 11.82 -5.54
CA LEU A 62 16.57 10.78 -6.36
C LEU A 62 18.04 11.13 -6.64
N SER A 63 18.33 12.36 -7.06
CA SER A 63 19.72 12.77 -7.34
C SER A 63 20.57 12.84 -6.07
N SER A 64 20.00 13.31 -4.95
CA SER A 64 20.69 13.31 -3.65
C SER A 64 20.99 11.88 -3.16
N GLN A 65 20.01 10.98 -3.26
CA GLN A 65 20.18 9.57 -2.95
C GLN A 65 21.29 8.95 -3.81
N GLN A 66 21.26 9.12 -5.12
CA GLN A 66 22.30 8.61 -6.04
C GLN A 66 23.69 9.12 -5.65
N THR A 67 23.83 10.41 -5.33
CA THR A 67 25.09 11.02 -4.90
C THR A 67 25.62 10.39 -3.62
N LYS A 68 24.75 10.17 -2.63
CA LYS A 68 25.12 9.55 -1.36
C LYS A 68 25.52 8.08 -1.55
N VAL A 69 24.78 7.33 -2.37
CA VAL A 69 25.09 5.95 -2.69
C VAL A 69 26.42 5.85 -3.44
N GLU A 70 26.70 6.77 -4.37
CA GLU A 70 27.96 6.77 -5.10
C GLU A 70 29.16 7.11 -4.19
N ARG A 71 28.99 8.06 -3.27
CA ARG A 71 29.99 8.33 -2.22
C ARG A 71 30.28 7.12 -1.35
N LEU A 72 29.25 6.31 -1.02
CA LEU A 72 29.43 5.09 -0.23
C LEU A 72 30.29 4.04 -0.95
N LYS A 73 30.23 3.97 -2.29
CA LYS A 73 31.02 3.03 -3.08
C LYS A 73 32.50 3.40 -3.16
N GLN A 74 32.85 4.66 -2.94
CA GLN A 74 34.23 5.13 -2.98
C GLN A 74 35.05 4.47 -1.87
N VAL A 75 36.33 4.20 -2.15
CA VAL A 75 37.25 3.55 -1.21
C VAL A 75 37.41 4.40 0.06
N THR A 76 37.47 5.72 -0.08
CA THR A 76 37.51 6.71 1.01
C THR A 76 36.11 7.17 1.45
N GLY A 77 35.06 6.49 1.00
CA GLY A 77 33.67 6.81 1.34
C GLY A 77 33.33 6.55 2.80
N PRO A 78 32.27 7.19 3.33
CA PRO A 78 31.81 6.98 4.71
C PRO A 78 31.37 5.53 4.94
N ASP A 79 31.38 5.05 6.19
CA ASP A 79 30.93 3.70 6.53
C ASP A 79 29.40 3.54 6.57
N SER A 80 28.66 4.65 6.59
CA SER A 80 27.20 4.66 6.58
C SER A 80 26.64 5.89 5.87
N VAL A 81 25.45 5.74 5.30
CA VAL A 81 24.69 6.83 4.69
C VAL A 81 23.34 6.96 5.37
N VAL A 82 22.96 8.20 5.68
CA VAL A 82 21.62 8.52 6.18
C VAL A 82 20.75 8.99 5.02
N LEU A 83 19.64 8.29 4.80
CA LEU A 83 18.59 8.64 3.84
C LEU A 83 17.38 9.21 4.59
N SER A 84 16.87 10.34 4.11
CA SER A 84 15.59 10.91 4.51
C SER A 84 14.42 10.10 3.95
N ALA A 85 13.21 10.27 4.51
CA ALA A 85 12.00 9.63 4.01
C ALA A 85 11.76 9.86 2.51
N ASN A 86 12.08 11.06 1.99
CA ASN A 86 11.97 11.37 0.56
C ASN A 86 12.95 10.55 -0.30
N GLU A 87 14.18 10.35 0.18
CA GLU A 87 15.20 9.56 -0.51
C GLU A 87 14.86 8.07 -0.47
N VAL A 88 14.29 7.58 0.63
CA VAL A 88 13.77 6.20 0.72
C VAL A 88 12.60 6.00 -0.23
N ALA A 89 11.67 6.96 -0.30
CA ALA A 89 10.57 6.92 -1.25
C ALA A 89 11.06 6.87 -2.71
N SER A 90 12.06 7.68 -3.06
CA SER A 90 12.72 7.62 -4.38
C SER A 90 13.41 6.28 -4.64
N LEU A 91 14.08 5.71 -3.64
CA LEU A 91 14.71 4.39 -3.75
C LEU A 91 13.67 3.30 -4.03
N ILE A 92 12.61 3.22 -3.23
CA ILE A 92 11.53 2.25 -3.41
C ILE A 92 10.89 2.42 -4.79
N GLY A 93 10.52 3.66 -5.15
CA GLY A 93 9.91 3.96 -6.45
C GLY A 93 10.79 3.63 -7.66
N SER A 94 12.12 3.74 -7.52
CA SER A 94 13.09 3.39 -8.57
C SER A 94 13.36 1.89 -8.69
N SER A 95 13.22 1.16 -7.58
CA SER A 95 13.47 -0.29 -7.52
C SER A 95 12.29 -1.14 -8.01
N MET A 96 11.11 -0.53 -8.10
CA MET A 96 9.86 -1.20 -8.39
C MET A 96 9.67 -1.40 -9.90
N ASP A 97 9.24 -2.59 -10.30
CA ASP A 97 9.00 -2.93 -11.70
C ASP A 97 7.90 -2.04 -12.32
N TRP A 98 7.99 -1.83 -13.64
CA TRP A 98 7.10 -0.94 -14.38
C TRP A 98 5.61 -1.29 -14.26
N SER A 99 5.27 -2.58 -14.17
CA SER A 99 3.90 -3.08 -13.96
C SER A 99 3.32 -2.65 -12.61
N VAL A 100 4.13 -2.75 -11.56
CA VAL A 100 3.78 -2.36 -10.20
C VAL A 100 3.72 -0.83 -10.10
N ARG A 101 4.66 -0.12 -10.74
CA ARG A 101 4.68 1.35 -10.80
C ARG A 101 3.45 1.94 -11.50
N LYS A 102 2.87 1.26 -12.49
CA LYS A 102 1.61 1.70 -13.13
C LYS A 102 0.40 1.55 -12.21
N SER A 103 0.44 0.56 -11.33
CA SER A 103 -0.67 0.22 -10.43
C SER A 103 -0.68 1.10 -9.18
N PHE A 104 0.47 1.67 -8.82
CA PHE A 104 0.62 2.58 -7.69
C PHE A 104 0.77 4.03 -8.15
N ASP A 105 -0.22 4.85 -7.78
CA ASP A 105 -0.18 6.29 -7.94
C ASP A 105 0.12 6.96 -6.58
N SER A 106 0.82 8.10 -6.59
CA SER A 106 1.09 8.91 -5.39
C SER A 106 1.76 8.16 -4.23
N LEU A 107 2.89 7.51 -4.51
CA LEU A 107 3.69 6.82 -3.49
C LEU A 107 4.19 7.80 -2.42
N ARG A 108 3.98 7.43 -1.16
CA ARG A 108 4.54 8.07 0.03
C ARG A 108 5.12 7.00 0.93
N VAL A 109 6.19 7.32 1.63
CA VAL A 109 6.84 6.42 2.59
C VAL A 109 6.83 7.09 3.93
N GLU A 110 6.24 6.44 4.91
CA GLU A 110 6.28 6.79 6.31
C GLU A 110 7.31 5.89 6.99
N LEU A 111 8.19 6.49 7.78
CA LEU A 111 9.20 5.78 8.55
C LEU A 111 8.74 5.63 9.99
N SER A 112 8.97 4.45 10.56
CA SER A 112 8.70 4.12 11.95
C SER A 112 9.91 3.37 12.52
N GLU A 113 10.01 3.23 13.85
CA GLU A 113 11.16 2.54 14.43
C GLU A 113 11.17 1.06 13.98
N GLY A 114 12.22 0.66 13.25
CA GLY A 114 12.39 -0.71 12.74
C GLY A 114 11.46 -1.12 11.59
N SER A 115 10.54 -0.27 11.13
CA SER A 115 9.59 -0.58 10.07
C SER A 115 9.31 0.62 9.17
N LEU A 116 8.92 0.36 7.93
CA LEU A 116 8.48 1.40 7.00
C LEU A 116 7.08 1.08 6.50
N ALA A 117 6.28 2.13 6.28
CA ALA A 117 4.94 2.04 5.71
C ALA A 117 4.91 2.77 4.37
N VAL A 118 4.61 2.04 3.30
CA VAL A 118 4.39 2.60 1.98
C VAL A 118 2.90 2.88 1.81
N HIS A 119 2.56 4.15 1.61
CA HIS A 119 1.21 4.59 1.27
C HIS A 119 1.14 4.89 -0.22
N CYS A 120 0.13 4.37 -0.90
CA CYS A 120 -0.08 4.61 -2.31
C CYS A 120 -1.57 4.57 -2.66
N ARG A 121 -1.93 5.04 -3.84
CA ARG A 121 -3.26 4.82 -4.42
C ARG A 121 -3.14 3.65 -5.38
N LEU A 122 -3.78 2.55 -5.04
CA LEU A 122 -3.77 1.33 -5.82
C LEU A 122 -4.96 1.31 -6.80
N ASP A 123 -4.71 0.97 -8.06
CA ASP A 123 -5.78 0.62 -9.00
C ASP A 123 -6.44 -0.70 -8.55
N THR A 124 -7.71 -0.65 -8.17
CA THR A 124 -8.39 -1.80 -7.57
C THR A 124 -8.63 -2.94 -8.55
N ARG A 125 -8.47 -2.70 -9.85
CA ARG A 125 -8.55 -3.73 -10.90
C ARG A 125 -7.42 -4.75 -10.83
N VAL A 126 -6.29 -4.43 -10.19
CA VAL A 126 -5.21 -5.41 -10.01
C VAL A 126 -5.44 -6.32 -8.81
N ILE A 127 -6.42 -6.02 -7.96
CA ILE A 127 -6.78 -6.85 -6.82
C ILE A 127 -7.80 -7.89 -7.29
N PRO A 128 -7.58 -9.20 -7.03
CA PRO A 128 -8.58 -10.20 -7.37
C PRO A 128 -9.88 -9.97 -6.59
N PRO A 129 -11.05 -10.08 -7.24
CA PRO A 129 -12.35 -9.92 -6.57
C PRO A 129 -12.49 -10.86 -5.36
N ASP A 130 -11.92 -12.06 -5.45
CA ASP A 130 -11.98 -13.10 -4.42
C ASP A 130 -11.28 -12.68 -3.11
N ALA A 131 -10.20 -11.88 -3.19
CA ALA A 131 -9.48 -11.39 -2.00
C ALA A 131 -10.17 -10.19 -1.35
N LEU A 132 -10.99 -9.47 -2.12
CA LEU A 132 -11.81 -8.37 -1.64
C LEU A 132 -13.17 -8.87 -1.12
N GLY A 133 -13.60 -10.07 -1.50
CA GLY A 133 -14.87 -10.63 -1.06
C GLY A 133 -16.06 -9.69 -1.36
N PRO A 134 -17.08 -9.62 -0.49
CA PRO A 134 -18.30 -8.85 -0.75
C PRO A 134 -18.06 -7.33 -0.85
N ILE A 135 -16.91 -6.82 -0.39
CA ILE A 135 -16.59 -5.39 -0.48
C ILE A 135 -16.01 -4.97 -1.83
N ALA A 136 -15.69 -5.91 -2.74
CA ALA A 136 -15.15 -5.61 -4.06
C ALA A 136 -16.03 -4.62 -4.87
N GLY A 137 -17.36 -4.71 -4.71
CA GLY A 137 -18.33 -3.83 -5.36
C GLY A 137 -18.42 -2.41 -4.79
N PHE A 138 -17.80 -2.16 -3.62
CA PHE A 138 -17.80 -0.87 -2.93
C PHE A 138 -16.52 -0.07 -3.14
N LEU A 139 -15.54 -0.65 -3.83
CA LEU A 139 -14.26 0.00 -4.08
C LEU A 139 -14.34 0.94 -5.28
N SER A 140 -13.69 2.09 -5.12
CA SER A 140 -13.41 3.02 -6.20
C SER A 140 -12.33 2.44 -7.12
N PRO A 141 -12.20 2.91 -8.38
CA PRO A 141 -11.13 2.46 -9.28
C PRO A 141 -9.72 2.70 -8.71
N ARG A 142 -9.55 3.67 -7.81
CA ARG A 142 -8.30 3.95 -7.10
C ARG A 142 -8.54 4.15 -5.61
N GLU A 143 -7.99 3.26 -4.80
CA GLU A 143 -8.17 3.26 -3.35
C GLU A 143 -6.84 3.46 -2.61
N PRO A 144 -6.83 4.18 -1.46
CA PRO A 144 -5.63 4.35 -0.66
C PRO A 144 -5.26 3.03 0.01
N LEU A 145 -4.05 2.57 -0.27
CA LEU A 145 -3.43 1.37 0.27
C LEU A 145 -2.25 1.77 1.15
N ARG A 146 -2.13 1.15 2.33
CA ARG A 146 -0.94 1.21 3.18
C ARG A 146 -0.39 -0.20 3.34
N ILE A 147 0.90 -0.36 3.02
CA ILE A 147 1.66 -1.60 3.17
C ILE A 147 2.78 -1.32 4.16
N ALA A 148 2.84 -2.02 5.29
CA ALA A 148 3.87 -1.80 6.30
C ALA A 148 4.60 -3.07 6.69
N GLY A 149 5.85 -2.89 7.08
CA GLY A 149 6.68 -3.95 7.63
C GLY A 149 8.17 -3.61 7.66
N PRO A 150 9.02 -4.55 8.10
CA PRO A 150 10.45 -4.34 8.21
C PRO A 150 11.14 -4.45 6.85
N LEU A 151 12.20 -3.67 6.67
CA LEU A 151 13.16 -3.81 5.57
C LEU A 151 14.46 -4.37 6.14
N ARG A 152 15.00 -5.42 5.50
CA ARG A 152 16.31 -5.99 5.87
C ARG A 152 17.17 -6.19 4.63
N ILE A 153 18.48 -6.03 4.77
CA ILE A 153 19.42 -6.44 3.73
C ILE A 153 19.60 -7.95 3.85
N GLU A 154 19.23 -8.70 2.82
CA GLU A 154 19.42 -10.16 2.82
C GLU A 154 20.83 -10.51 2.35
N ARG A 155 21.26 -9.86 1.26
CA ARG A 155 22.59 -10.04 0.67
C ARG A 155 23.00 -8.77 -0.07
N PRO A 156 24.30 -8.56 -0.33
CA PRO A 156 24.76 -7.43 -1.13
C PRO A 156 23.96 -7.29 -2.43
N GLY A 157 23.24 -6.16 -2.55
CA GLY A 157 22.45 -5.81 -3.74
C GLY A 157 20.97 -6.19 -3.67
N LEU A 158 20.54 -6.90 -2.62
CA LEU A 158 19.15 -7.31 -2.43
C LEU A 158 18.69 -7.03 -1.00
N ALA A 159 17.67 -6.16 -0.89
CA ALA A 159 16.92 -5.97 0.33
C ALA A 159 15.58 -6.71 0.25
N ARG A 160 15.10 -7.18 1.39
CA ARG A 160 13.82 -7.85 1.55
C ARG A 160 12.91 -6.98 2.40
N PHE A 161 11.81 -6.54 1.81
CA PHE A 161 10.74 -5.81 2.52
C PHE A 161 9.63 -6.81 2.86
N THR A 162 9.57 -7.24 4.11
CA THR A 162 8.55 -8.20 4.54
C THR A 162 7.24 -7.48 4.80
N VAL A 163 6.18 -7.86 4.10
CA VAL A 163 4.86 -7.25 4.30
C VAL A 163 4.18 -7.93 5.49
N GLU A 164 4.06 -7.20 6.60
CA GLU A 164 3.42 -7.69 7.83
C GLU A 164 2.00 -7.14 7.96
N GLU A 165 1.81 -5.88 7.57
CA GLU A 165 0.53 -5.19 7.62
C GLU A 165 0.14 -4.68 6.24
N LEU A 166 -1.14 -4.85 5.91
CA LEU A 166 -1.73 -4.26 4.71
C LEU A 166 -3.10 -3.72 5.08
N SER A 167 -3.39 -2.50 4.67
CA SER A 167 -4.69 -1.87 4.91
C SER A 167 -5.15 -1.09 3.68
N LEU A 168 -6.45 -1.14 3.40
CA LEU A 168 -7.10 -0.42 2.31
C LEU A 168 -8.16 0.48 2.91
N ARG A 169 -8.12 1.78 2.62
CA ARG A 169 -9.00 2.80 3.26
C ARG A 169 -8.93 2.79 4.79
N GLY A 170 -7.77 2.43 5.35
CA GLY A 170 -7.59 2.29 6.79
C GLY A 170 -8.19 1.02 7.40
N ILE A 171 -8.79 0.14 6.60
CA ILE A 171 -9.27 -1.17 7.06
C ILE A 171 -8.13 -2.18 6.92
N PRO A 172 -7.63 -2.78 8.03
CA PRO A 172 -6.56 -3.77 7.97
C PRO A 172 -7.06 -5.09 7.40
N PHE A 173 -6.25 -5.74 6.58
CA PHE A 173 -6.52 -7.08 6.10
C PHE A 173 -6.06 -8.14 7.12
N PRO A 174 -6.79 -9.27 7.21
CA PRO A 174 -6.35 -10.42 7.98
C PRO A 174 -4.98 -10.95 7.50
N PRO A 175 -4.08 -11.41 8.39
CA PRO A 175 -2.73 -11.87 8.04
C PRO A 175 -2.64 -12.92 6.90
N PRO A 176 -3.57 -13.89 6.76
CA PRO A 176 -3.53 -14.83 5.65
C PRO A 176 -3.72 -14.16 4.28
N ILE A 177 -4.55 -13.11 4.23
CA ILE A 177 -4.86 -12.37 3.01
C ILE A 177 -3.72 -11.40 2.67
N VAL A 178 -3.04 -10.85 3.69
CA VAL A 178 -1.87 -9.97 3.50
C VAL A 178 -0.83 -10.62 2.60
N LYS A 179 -0.45 -11.89 2.85
CA LYS A 179 0.56 -12.59 2.03
C LYS A 179 0.10 -12.78 0.58
N GLN A 180 -1.15 -13.18 0.39
CA GLN A 180 -1.72 -13.40 -0.94
C GLN A 180 -1.77 -12.09 -1.75
N LEU A 181 -2.16 -10.98 -1.10
CA LEU A 181 -2.20 -9.66 -1.71
C LEU A 181 -0.79 -9.13 -1.98
N ALA A 182 0.15 -9.28 -1.04
CA ALA A 182 1.53 -8.85 -1.22
C ALA A 182 2.17 -9.53 -2.44
N GLN A 183 1.92 -10.83 -2.64
CA GLN A 183 2.42 -11.58 -3.80
C GLN A 183 1.88 -11.03 -5.13
N ARG A 184 0.57 -10.76 -5.19
CA ARG A 184 -0.08 -10.34 -6.44
C ARG A 184 0.11 -8.87 -6.76
N VAL A 185 0.11 -8.00 -5.75
CA VAL A 185 0.10 -6.54 -5.91
C VAL A 185 1.51 -5.97 -5.87
N ALA A 186 2.34 -6.46 -4.95
CA ALA A 186 3.67 -5.92 -4.72
C ALA A 186 4.80 -6.83 -5.26
N GLY A 187 4.46 -7.98 -5.85
CA GLY A 187 5.45 -8.95 -6.36
C GLY A 187 6.22 -9.65 -5.25
N ALA A 188 5.60 -9.82 -4.08
CA ALA A 188 6.23 -10.53 -2.97
C ALA A 188 6.45 -12.02 -3.27
N ASP A 189 7.43 -12.61 -2.60
CA ASP A 189 7.72 -14.05 -2.66
C ASP A 189 6.73 -14.89 -1.83
N SER A 190 6.93 -16.22 -1.79
CA SER A 190 6.11 -17.15 -1.01
C SER A 190 6.09 -16.83 0.50
N THR A 191 7.09 -16.10 1.00
CA THR A 191 7.20 -15.69 2.40
C THR A 191 6.43 -14.40 2.70
N GLY A 192 5.95 -13.69 1.67
CA GLY A 192 5.27 -12.40 1.79
C GLY A 192 6.24 -11.22 1.74
N ALA A 193 7.45 -11.43 1.23
CA ALA A 193 8.47 -10.39 1.18
C ALA A 193 8.76 -9.91 -0.24
N VAL A 194 8.82 -8.58 -0.40
CA VAL A 194 9.07 -7.90 -1.67
C VAL A 194 10.57 -7.71 -1.85
N PRO A 195 11.18 -8.28 -2.91
CA PRO A 195 12.58 -8.08 -3.22
C PRO A 195 12.80 -6.66 -3.75
N LEU A 196 13.62 -5.87 -3.07
CA LEU A 196 14.00 -4.53 -3.49
C LEU A 196 15.47 -4.53 -3.92
N ARG A 197 15.73 -4.07 -5.14
CA ARG A 197 17.10 -3.90 -5.64
C ARG A 197 17.75 -2.71 -4.94
N VAL A 198 18.87 -2.96 -4.28
CA VAL A 198 19.66 -1.94 -3.59
C VAL A 198 21.10 -1.99 -4.08
N SER A 199 21.93 -1.04 -3.66
CA SER A 199 23.35 -1.06 -4.01
C SER A 199 24.06 -2.26 -3.36
N PRO A 200 24.96 -2.97 -4.06
CA PRO A 200 25.77 -4.03 -3.46
C PRO A 200 26.72 -3.53 -2.37
N GLY A 201 26.92 -2.22 -2.25
CA GLY A 201 27.72 -1.63 -1.18
C GLY A 201 27.07 -1.69 0.20
N PHE A 202 25.79 -2.07 0.33
CA PHE A 202 25.08 -2.12 1.60
C PHE A 202 25.17 -3.50 2.27
N ALA A 203 25.49 -3.51 3.57
CA ALA A 203 25.49 -4.72 4.41
C ALA A 203 24.29 -4.79 5.35
N ASP A 204 23.87 -3.65 5.90
CA ASP A 204 22.80 -3.61 6.89
C ASP A 204 21.98 -2.31 6.76
N VAL A 205 20.79 -2.32 7.33
CA VAL A 205 19.86 -1.18 7.35
C VAL A 205 19.24 -1.01 8.73
N ARG A 206 19.20 0.23 9.22
CA ARG A 206 18.47 0.61 10.42
C ARG A 206 17.45 1.68 10.07
N ILE A 207 16.20 1.46 10.45
CA ILE A 207 15.09 2.38 10.20
C ILE A 207 14.78 3.10 11.51
N HIS A 208 14.85 4.43 11.47
CA HIS A 208 14.39 5.32 12.51
C HIS A 208 13.18 6.13 12.01
N PRO A 209 12.36 6.71 12.91
CA PRO A 209 11.16 7.47 12.54
C PRO A 209 11.37 8.63 11.56
N THR A 210 12.59 9.16 11.46
CA THR A 210 12.90 10.32 10.60
C THR A 210 13.91 10.00 9.50
N ALA A 211 14.61 8.87 9.60
CA ALA A 211 15.69 8.56 8.68
C ALA A 211 15.99 7.05 8.62
N VAL A 212 16.56 6.62 7.51
CA VAL A 212 17.08 5.26 7.32
C VAL A 212 18.60 5.33 7.21
N VAL A 213 19.29 4.56 8.04
CA VAL A 213 20.75 4.42 8.01
C VAL A 213 21.10 3.15 7.24
N LEU A 214 21.88 3.29 6.18
CA LEU A 214 22.41 2.18 5.39
C LEU A 214 23.91 2.03 5.69
N TYR A 215 24.31 0.85 6.15
CA TYR A 215 25.69 0.54 6.50
C TYR A 215 26.43 -0.09 5.34
N ARG A 216 27.70 0.28 5.16
CA ARG A 216 28.57 -0.28 4.14
C ARG A 216 28.97 -1.72 4.46
N VAL A 217 29.13 -2.54 3.43
CA VAL A 217 29.85 -3.83 3.55
C VAL A 217 31.29 -3.54 3.96
N LYS A 218 31.70 -4.03 5.14
CA LYS A 218 33.12 -4.06 5.52
C LYS A 218 33.83 -4.98 4.52
N ARG A 219 34.72 -4.44 3.69
CA ARG A 219 35.63 -5.29 2.92
C ARG A 219 36.54 -5.98 3.93
N SER A 220 36.44 -7.30 4.06
CA SER A 220 37.52 -8.07 4.68
C SER A 220 38.79 -7.78 3.88
N ALA A 221 39.83 -7.31 4.56
CA ALA A 221 41.13 -7.15 3.94
C ALA A 221 41.63 -8.53 3.47
N PRO A 222 42.29 -8.63 2.31
CA PRO A 222 42.97 -9.85 1.88
C PRO A 222 44.12 -10.22 2.82
#